data_AF-A0AAV5XT61-F1
#
_entry.id   AF-A0AAV5XT61-F1
#
_cell.length_a   1.000
_cell.length_b   1.000
_cell.length_c   1.000
_cell.angle_alpha   90.00
_cell.angle_beta   90.00
_cell.angle_gamma   90.00
#
_symmetry.space_group_name_H-M   'P 1'
#
loop_
_entity.id
_entity.type
_entity.pdbx_description
1 polymer ?
#
loop_
_entity_poly.entity_id
_entity_poly.type
_entity_poly.pdbx_seq_one_letter_code
_entity_poly.pdbx_strand_id
1 'polypeptide(L)' 'MRSSTIRRIAAVAAVVIGLVGCGAPGADAQALKLGAPAPEIAGSPWINSAPLTTATLRGRVVLVEFWTYG' A
#
# COMPACT_ATOMS: atom_id res chain seq x y z
N MET A 1 -42.18 -31.95 -4.30
CA MET A 1 -41.76 -31.23 -3.07
C MET A 1 -40.24 -31.17 -2.80
N ARG A 2 -39.35 -31.83 -3.56
CA ARG A 2 -37.89 -31.88 -3.30
C ARG A 2 -37.03 -30.74 -3.89
N SER A 3 -37.60 -29.83 -4.68
CA SER A 3 -36.84 -28.83 -5.47
C SER A 3 -36.62 -27.48 -4.77
N SER A 4 -37.51 -27.06 -3.87
CA SER A 4 -37.44 -25.77 -3.18
C SER A 4 -36.36 -25.70 -2.11
N THR A 5 -36.04 -26.81 -1.45
CA THR A 5 -35.00 -26.89 -0.41
C THR A 5 -33.60 -26.75 -0.98
N ILE A 6 -33.34 -27.33 -2.16
CA ILE A 6 -32.04 -27.28 -2.83
C ILE A 6 -31.72 -25.85 -3.30
N ARG A 7 -32.72 -25.14 -3.83
CA ARG A 7 -32.58 -23.72 -4.21
C ARG A 7 -32.27 -22.81 -3.03
N ARG A 8 -32.85 -23.08 -1.85
CA ARG A 8 -32.59 -22.31 -0.63
C ARG A 8 -31.18 -22.54 -0.09
N ILE A 9 -30.69 -23.78 -0.10
CA ILE A 9 -29.32 -24.10 0.33
C ILE A 9 -28.30 -23.45 -0.62
N ALA A 10 -28.53 -23.51 -1.94
CA ALA A 10 -27.66 -22.86 -2.92
C ALA A 10 -27.62 -21.34 -2.75
N ALA A 11 -28.77 -20.70 -2.46
CA ALA A 11 -28.84 -19.27 -2.21
C ALA A 11 -28.09 -18.86 -0.93
N VAL A 12 -28.22 -19.62 0.16
CA VAL A 12 -27.49 -19.36 1.40
C VAL A 12 -25.99 -19.56 1.21
N ALA A 13 -25.58 -20.61 0.48
CA ALA A 13 -24.17 -20.85 0.17
C ALA A 13 -23.56 -19.70 -0.67
N ALA A 14 -24.30 -19.19 -1.66
CA ALA A 14 -23.85 -18.06 -2.49
C ALA A 14 -23.69 -16.76 -1.66
N VAL A 15 -24.59 -16.51 -0.71
CA VAL A 15 -24.51 -15.35 0.20
C VAL A 15 -23.32 -15.45 1.14
N VAL A 16 -23.06 -16.64 1.71
CA VAL A 16 -21.90 -16.87 2.61
C VAL A 16 -20.58 -16.73 1.85
N ILE A 17 -20.49 -17.24 0.62
CA ILE A 17 -19.28 -17.09 -0.21
C ILE A 17 -19.05 -15.62 -0.60
N GLY A 18 -20.12 -14.88 -0.91
CA GLY A 18 -20.03 -13.44 -1.20
C GLY A 18 -19.57 -12.60 0.00
N LEU A 19 -19.99 -12.96 1.21
CA LEU A 19 -19.61 -12.27 2.45
C LEU A 19 -18.17 -12.55 2.89
N VAL A 20 -17.64 -13.75 2.63
CA VAL A 20 -16.25 -14.12 2.98
C VAL A 20 -15.25 -13.59 1.94
N GLY A 21 -15.66 -13.41 0.68
CA GLY A 21 -14.79 -12.91 -0.39
C GLY A 21 -14.54 -11.39 -0.39
N CYS A 22 -15.24 -10.62 0.44
CA CYS A 22 -15.09 -9.15 0.51
C CYS A 22 -14.14 -8.73 1.64
N GLY A 23 -13.00 -9.41 1.75
CA GLY A 23 -11.82 -8.79 2.35
C GLY A 23 -11.24 -7.86 1.29
N ALA A 24 -11.62 -6.58 1.30
CA ALA A 24 -10.92 -5.58 0.51
C ALA A 24 -9.41 -5.77 0.81
N PRO A 25 -8.53 -5.99 -0.20
CA PRO A 25 -7.11 -5.93 0.05
C PRO A 25 -6.89 -4.59 0.71
N GLY A 26 -6.34 -4.65 1.92
CA GLY A 26 -6.22 -3.50 2.80
C GLY A 26 -5.77 -2.33 1.96
N ALA A 27 -6.56 -1.25 2.02
CA ALA A 27 -5.98 0.04 1.79
C ALA A 27 -4.87 0.14 2.84
N ASP A 28 -3.65 -0.27 2.47
CA ASP A 28 -2.41 0.20 3.06
C ASP A 28 -2.39 1.70 2.76
N ALA A 29 -3.28 2.44 3.41
CA ALA A 29 -3.17 3.87 3.56
C ALA A 29 -1.81 4.03 4.22
N GLN A 30 -0.85 4.55 3.45
CA GLN A 30 0.57 4.65 3.75
C GLN A 30 0.75 5.02 5.23
N ALA A 31 0.82 4.02 6.10
CA ALA A 31 0.87 4.28 7.52
C ALA A 31 2.21 4.96 7.75
N LEU A 32 2.20 6.12 8.39
CA LEU A 32 3.42 6.84 8.73
C LEU A 32 4.28 5.90 9.58
N LYS A 33 5.36 5.37 9.00
CA LYS A 33 6.30 4.48 9.67
C LYS A 33 7.23 5.30 10.56
N LEU A 34 6.68 5.86 11.64
CA LEU A 34 7.43 6.67 12.58
C LEU A 34 8.56 5.84 13.21
N GLY A 35 9.78 6.38 13.21
CA GLY A 35 10.96 5.72 13.76
C GLY A 35 11.62 4.67 12.84
N ALA A 36 10.98 4.31 11.71
CA ALA A 36 11.66 3.51 10.71
C ALA A 36 12.74 4.35 10.00
N PRO A 37 13.92 3.77 9.71
CA PRO A 37 14.94 4.47 8.94
C PRO A 37 14.41 4.78 7.53
N ALA A 38 14.74 5.96 7.03
CA ALA A 38 14.46 6.31 5.64
C ALA A 38 15.22 5.36 4.71
N PRO A 39 14.58 4.86 3.63
CA PRO A 39 15.28 4.15 2.57
C PRO A 39 16.38 5.01 1.95
N GLU A 40 17.41 4.37 1.39
CA GLU A 40 18.46 5.11 0.69
C GLU A 40 17.96 5.69 -0.63
N ILE A 41 18.48 6.86 -1.01
CA ILE A 41 18.08 7.51 -2.26
C ILE A 41 18.83 6.83 -3.41
N ALA A 42 18.10 6.00 -4.15
CA ALA A 42 18.57 5.41 -5.40
C ALA A 42 18.13 6.29 -6.57
N GLY A 43 19.07 6.93 -7.25
CA GLY A 43 18.75 7.75 -8.43
C GLY A 43 19.95 8.57 -8.94
N SER A 44 19.98 8.77 -10.25
CA SER A 44 20.94 9.63 -10.94
C SER A 44 20.35 10.12 -12.27
N PRO A 45 20.84 11.23 -12.85
CA PRO A 45 21.90 12.12 -12.35
C PRO A 45 21.45 13.06 -11.23
N TRP A 46 22.40 13.59 -10.47
CA TRP A 46 22.15 14.62 -9.45
C TRP A 46 22.29 16.02 -10.05
N ILE A 47 21.44 16.94 -9.60
CA ILE A 47 21.44 18.34 -10.02
C ILE A 47 21.71 19.20 -8.78
N ASN A 48 22.45 20.31 -8.95
CA ASN A 48 22.80 21.29 -7.91
C ASN A 48 23.68 20.76 -6.75
N SER A 49 24.10 19.49 -6.79
CA SER A 49 24.94 18.89 -5.75
C SER A 49 25.65 17.62 -6.24
N ALA A 50 26.68 17.21 -5.49
CA ALA A 50 27.16 15.84 -5.54
C ALA A 50 26.11 14.88 -4.91
N PRO A 51 26.18 13.57 -5.17
CA PRO A 51 25.24 12.60 -4.60
C PRO A 51 25.13 12.71 -3.07
N LEU A 52 23.89 12.71 -2.56
CA LEU A 52 23.60 12.71 -1.13
C LEU A 52 23.21 11.30 -0.65
N THR A 53 23.50 10.99 0.61
CA THR A 53 23.08 9.74 1.26
C THR A 53 22.33 10.02 2.54
N THR A 54 21.44 9.11 2.93
CA THR A 54 20.70 9.26 4.21
C THR A 54 21.63 9.36 5.42
N ALA A 55 22.82 8.74 5.36
CA ALA A 55 23.83 8.82 6.42
C ALA A 55 24.41 10.22 6.59
N THR A 56 24.74 10.93 5.50
CA THR A 56 25.34 12.28 5.58
C THR A 56 24.34 13.36 5.96
N LEU A 57 23.04 13.08 5.82
CA LEU A 57 21.95 13.99 6.15
C LEU A 57 21.41 13.85 7.57
N ARG A 58 21.96 12.94 8.39
CA ARG A 58 21.58 12.78 9.80
C ARG A 58 21.71 14.11 10.57
N GLY A 59 20.76 14.36 11.48
CA GLY A 59 20.69 15.60 12.26
C GLY A 59 20.00 16.76 11.53
N ARG A 60 19.53 16.54 10.29
CA ARG A 60 18.72 17.50 9.53
C ARG A 60 17.31 16.98 9.34
N VAL A 61 16.35 17.90 9.26
CA VAL A 61 15.02 17.59 8.74
C VAL A 61 15.12 17.63 7.22
N VAL A 62 14.79 16.51 6.57
CA VAL A 62 14.91 16.33 5.11
C VAL A 62 13.53 16.06 4.54
N LEU A 63 13.17 16.79 3.48
CA LEU A 63 11.96 16.56 2.68
C LEU A 63 12.35 15.87 1.37
N VAL A 64 11.65 14.79 1.03
CA VAL A 64 11.76 14.13 -0.27
C VAL A 64 10.47 14.40 -1.04
N GLU A 65 10.60 15.02 -2.20
CA GLU A 65 9.49 15.36 -3.09
C GLU A 65 9.68 14.66 -4.45
N PHE A 66 8.64 13.97 -4.92
CA PHE A 66 8.62 13.33 -6.22
C PHE A 66 7.86 14.21 -7.22
N TRP A 67 8.50 14.59 -8.32
CA TRP A 67 7.93 15.47 -9.32
C TRP A 67 8.39 15.08 -10.74
N THR A 68 7.70 15.61 -11.75
CA THR A 68 8.05 15.50 -13.17
C THR A 68 7.84 16.86 -13.85
N TYR A 69 8.39 17.06 -15.04
CA TYR A 69 8.32 18.34 -15.76
C TYR A 69 6.92 18.66 -16.34
N GLY A 70 5.99 17.70 -16.34
CA GLY A 70 4.65 17.84 -16.93
C GLY A 70 4.41 16.85 -18.05
#